data_AF-A0A946CHW6-F1
#
_entry.id   AF-A0A946CHW6-F1
#
_cell.length_a   1.000
_cell.length_b   1.000
_cell.length_c   1.000
_cell.angle_alpha   90.00
_cell.angle_beta   90.00
_cell.angle_gamma   90.00
#
_symmetry.space_group_name_H-M   'P 1'
#
loop_
_entity.id
_entity.type
_entity.pdbx_description
1 polymer ?
#
loop_
_entity_poly.entity_id
_entity_poly.type
_entity_poly.pdbx_seq_one_letter_code
_entity_poly.pdbx_strand_id
1 'polypeptide(L)'
;MKIDSDTHHSTTPYLDSGTLASLRTFLEVYPDLEKIVGPIARYILVLDANIAASDLIHKYKNPYLKHTAIEETVKSSALELCAPIWLDHEMTESTIPQVSEKRGIPETTLRALWVEYRTQIIWDKSLSEPGASENCDGDEKDLPYIKLFEALNADAILSRDKDIANMGGKQVDLEFVFSIQSYARAASYSVGIRIGGTIVTTLSAALLLQLARGLSTLITQLPDWAKFSLLALVCIITVHPNSRERLAKFSKNLGGTVASLWPALESLVELANAKSLEATLSLDKAEKLLHSSRN
;
A
#
# COMPACT_ATOMS: atom_id res chain seq x y z
N MET A 1 -14.86 -35.07 -27.32
CA MET A 1 -13.63 -34.62 -26.65
C MET A 1 -14.04 -33.50 -25.71
N LYS A 2 -14.16 -33.82 -24.43
CA LYS A 2 -14.73 -32.96 -23.39
C LYS A 2 -13.57 -32.15 -22.83
N ILE A 3 -13.60 -30.83 -23.00
CA ILE A 3 -12.65 -29.92 -22.36
C ILE A 3 -13.30 -29.55 -21.03
N ASP A 4 -12.96 -30.28 -19.97
CA ASP A 4 -13.23 -29.83 -18.62
C ASP A 4 -12.24 -28.68 -18.35
N SER A 5 -12.79 -27.46 -18.26
CA SER A 5 -12.07 -26.29 -17.80
C SER A 5 -12.32 -26.18 -16.30
N ASP A 6 -11.40 -26.75 -15.52
CA ASP A 6 -11.30 -26.46 -14.09
C ASP A 6 -10.95 -24.99 -13.91
N THR A 7 -11.99 -24.17 -13.81
CA THR A 7 -11.90 -22.80 -13.31
C THR A 7 -11.77 -22.89 -11.79
N HIS A 8 -10.54 -23.11 -11.33
CA HIS A 8 -10.18 -22.71 -9.97
C HIS A 8 -10.35 -21.20 -9.87
N HIS A 9 -11.54 -20.76 -9.47
CA HIS A 9 -11.72 -19.41 -8.95
C HIS A 9 -10.79 -19.28 -7.75
N SER A 10 -9.66 -18.58 -7.95
CA SER A 10 -8.86 -18.05 -6.85
C SER A 10 -9.80 -17.23 -5.97
N THR A 11 -10.17 -17.78 -4.82
CA THR A 11 -11.01 -17.15 -3.79
C THR A 11 -10.25 -16.09 -2.99
N THR A 12 -9.04 -15.72 -3.42
CA THR A 12 -8.30 -14.63 -2.78
C THR A 12 -8.98 -13.30 -3.12
N PRO A 13 -9.43 -12.51 -2.13
CA PRO A 13 -10.05 -11.22 -2.37
C PRO A 13 -9.04 -10.31 -3.05
N TYR A 14 -9.30 -9.87 -4.28
CA TYR A 14 -8.39 -9.01 -5.02
C TYR A 14 -8.34 -7.62 -4.38
N LEU A 15 -7.19 -7.24 -3.81
CA LEU A 15 -6.88 -5.90 -3.35
C LEU A 15 -5.86 -5.26 -4.30
N ASP A 16 -6.26 -4.16 -4.94
CA ASP A 16 -5.39 -3.34 -5.79
C ASP A 16 -4.33 -2.65 -4.92
N SER A 17 -3.13 -2.42 -5.45
CA SER A 17 -2.06 -1.69 -4.74
C SER A 17 -2.45 -0.25 -4.40
N GLY A 18 -3.35 0.36 -5.18
CA GLY A 18 -3.97 1.66 -4.85
C GLY A 18 -4.77 1.66 -3.54
N THR A 19 -5.17 0.48 -3.03
CA THR A 19 -5.83 0.37 -1.73
C THR A 19 -4.92 0.82 -0.59
N LEU A 20 -3.60 0.63 -0.73
CA LEU A 20 -2.64 1.03 0.29
C LEU A 20 -2.67 2.53 0.59
N ALA A 21 -2.90 3.37 -0.42
CA ALA A 21 -3.04 4.81 -0.25
C ALA A 21 -4.24 5.14 0.65
N SER A 22 -5.40 4.54 0.36
CA SER A 22 -6.61 4.70 1.16
C SER A 22 -6.43 4.18 2.60
N LEU A 23 -5.73 3.05 2.77
CA LEU A 23 -5.43 2.51 4.10
C LEU A 23 -4.50 3.45 4.88
N ARG A 24 -3.55 4.12 4.22
CA ARG A 24 -2.71 5.12 4.88
C ARG A 24 -3.52 6.31 5.37
N THR A 25 -4.35 6.92 4.53
CA THR A 25 -5.23 8.02 4.96
C THR A 25 -6.13 7.58 6.11
N PHE A 26 -6.60 6.34 6.09
CA PHE A 26 -7.38 5.80 7.19
C PHE A 26 -6.57 5.67 8.49
N LEU A 27 -5.33 5.19 8.44
CA LEU A 27 -4.45 5.09 9.61
C LEU A 27 -4.08 6.47 10.20
N GLU A 28 -3.91 7.50 9.35
CA GLU A 28 -3.69 8.88 9.80
C GLU A 28 -4.86 9.42 10.64
N VAL A 29 -6.09 9.01 10.30
CA VAL A 29 -7.30 9.38 11.07
C VAL A 29 -7.44 8.54 12.36
N TYR A 30 -6.93 7.30 12.36
CA TYR A 30 -7.06 6.34 13.47
C TYR A 30 -5.68 5.82 13.92
N PRO A 31 -4.87 6.65 14.60
CA PRO A 31 -3.49 6.31 14.96
C PRO A 31 -3.35 5.10 15.91
N ASP A 32 -4.40 4.76 16.66
CA ASP A 32 -4.39 3.55 17.49
C ASP A 32 -4.38 2.26 16.66
N LEU A 33 -4.93 2.29 15.43
CA LEU A 33 -4.83 1.16 14.50
C LEU A 33 -3.44 1.05 13.88
N GLU A 34 -2.75 2.18 13.69
CA GLU A 34 -1.39 2.18 13.18
C GLU A 34 -0.44 1.44 14.14
N LYS A 35 -0.63 1.59 15.46
CA LYS A 35 0.13 0.84 16.47
C LYS A 35 -0.02 -0.69 16.35
N ILE A 36 -1.14 -1.16 15.81
CA ILE A 36 -1.44 -2.59 15.63
C ILE A 36 -0.85 -3.10 14.32
N VAL A 37 -0.94 -2.29 13.26
CA VAL A 37 -0.61 -2.73 11.91
C VAL A 37 0.85 -2.43 11.53
N GLY A 38 1.44 -1.42 12.16
CA GLY A 38 2.73 -0.83 11.82
C GLY A 38 2.61 0.31 10.80
N PRO A 39 3.64 1.16 10.70
CA PRO A 39 3.69 2.22 9.71
C PRO A 39 3.74 1.64 8.29
N ILE A 40 3.07 2.31 7.36
CA ILE A 40 3.15 1.97 5.94
C ILE A 40 4.37 2.71 5.36
N ALA A 41 5.32 1.96 4.81
CA ALA A 41 6.53 2.53 4.23
C ALA A 41 6.19 3.49 3.09
N ARG A 42 6.97 4.57 3.02
CA ARG A 42 6.87 5.63 2.02
C ARG A 42 8.27 6.13 1.74
N TYR A 43 8.60 6.28 0.47
CA TYR A 43 9.89 6.78 0.01
C TYR A 43 9.70 8.04 -0.82
N ILE A 44 10.59 9.00 -0.68
CA ILE A 44 10.64 10.23 -1.47
C ILE A 44 11.80 10.10 -2.45
N LEU A 45 11.51 10.05 -3.74
CA LEU A 45 12.54 9.99 -4.78
C LEU A 45 12.51 11.22 -5.67
N VAL A 46 13.69 11.66 -6.08
CA VAL A 46 13.84 12.65 -7.16
C VAL A 46 13.94 11.93 -8.50
N LEU A 47 13.10 12.27 -9.47
CA LEU A 47 13.08 11.65 -10.79
C LEU A 47 14.04 12.34 -11.75
N ASP A 48 14.86 11.55 -12.42
CA ASP A 48 15.73 11.97 -13.53
C ASP A 48 15.06 11.73 -14.91
N ALA A 49 15.44 12.53 -15.91
CA ALA A 49 14.98 12.47 -17.29
C ALA A 49 15.25 11.12 -17.95
N ASN A 50 16.40 10.49 -17.68
CA ASN A 50 16.73 9.20 -18.29
C ASN A 50 15.79 8.06 -17.87
N ILE A 51 15.24 8.12 -16.64
CA ILE A 51 14.27 7.15 -16.15
C ILE A 51 12.89 7.50 -16.68
N ALA A 52 12.49 8.77 -16.60
CA ALA A 52 11.22 9.26 -17.14
C ALA A 52 11.05 8.82 -18.61
N ALA A 53 12.04 9.08 -19.45
CA ALA A 53 12.02 8.70 -20.86
C ALA A 53 11.96 7.18 -21.05
N SER A 54 12.70 6.42 -20.24
CA SER A 54 12.69 4.96 -20.29
C SER A 54 11.33 4.37 -19.95
N ASP A 55 10.64 4.95 -18.95
CA ASP A 55 9.32 4.50 -18.53
C ASP A 55 8.25 4.87 -19.57
N LEU A 56 8.34 6.06 -20.20
CA LEU A 56 7.48 6.42 -21.34
C LEU A 56 7.63 5.45 -22.52
N ILE A 57 8.88 5.09 -22.87
CA ILE A 57 9.15 4.09 -23.91
C ILE A 57 8.53 2.74 -23.52
N HIS A 58 8.66 2.35 -22.25
CA HIS A 58 8.09 1.10 -21.76
C HIS A 58 6.56 1.09 -21.86
N LYS A 59 5.90 2.18 -21.45
CA LYS A 59 4.44 2.37 -21.55
C LYS A 59 3.96 2.34 -23.00
N TYR A 60 4.66 3.04 -23.90
CA TYR A 60 4.35 3.02 -25.34
C TYR A 60 4.42 1.61 -25.93
N LYS A 61 5.47 0.83 -25.58
CA LYS A 61 5.65 -0.53 -26.09
C LYS A 61 4.63 -1.53 -25.53
N ASN A 62 4.00 -1.20 -24.40
CA ASN A 62 3.09 -2.08 -23.70
C ASN A 62 1.76 -1.36 -23.44
N PRO A 63 0.95 -1.07 -24.48
CA PRO A 63 -0.28 -0.28 -24.36
C PRO A 63 -1.38 -0.97 -23.53
N TYR A 64 -1.24 -2.27 -23.24
CA TYR A 64 -2.13 -3.02 -22.36
C TYR A 64 -1.84 -2.78 -20.87
N LEU A 65 -0.69 -2.19 -20.53
CA LEU A 65 -0.38 -1.81 -19.15
C LEU A 65 -1.26 -0.64 -18.74
N LYS A 66 -2.05 -0.84 -17.69
CA LYS A 66 -2.83 0.23 -17.08
C LYS A 66 -1.93 1.25 -16.39
N HIS A 67 -0.88 0.77 -15.73
CA HIS A 67 0.10 1.57 -15.00
C HIS A 67 1.49 0.92 -15.16
N THR A 68 2.54 1.74 -15.30
CA THR A 68 3.93 1.27 -15.13
C THR A 68 4.23 1.01 -13.65
N ALA A 69 5.40 0.45 -13.33
CA ALA A 69 5.79 0.24 -11.94
C ALA A 69 5.94 1.56 -11.16
N ILE A 70 6.43 2.62 -11.80
CA ILE A 70 6.50 3.95 -11.18
C ILE A 70 5.08 4.47 -10.93
N GLU A 71 4.21 4.43 -11.93
CA GLU A 71 2.83 4.92 -11.78
C GLU A 71 2.06 4.14 -10.69
N GLU A 72 2.25 2.83 -10.61
CA GLU A 72 1.62 2.00 -9.59
C GLU A 72 2.12 2.33 -8.17
N THR A 73 3.43 2.50 -8.01
CA THR A 73 4.02 2.84 -6.70
C THR A 73 3.61 4.23 -6.23
N VAL A 74 3.53 5.21 -7.14
CA VAL A 74 2.99 6.55 -6.82
C VAL A 74 1.50 6.48 -6.47
N LYS A 75 0.71 5.74 -7.24
CA LYS A 75 -0.73 5.55 -6.97
C LYS A 75 -1.00 4.86 -5.63
N SER A 76 -0.18 3.89 -5.25
CA SER A 76 -0.24 3.24 -3.92
C SER A 76 0.24 4.15 -2.78
N SER A 77 0.80 5.31 -3.15
CA SER A 77 1.48 6.25 -2.28
C SER A 77 2.70 5.65 -1.55
N ALA A 78 3.16 4.44 -1.89
CA ALA A 78 4.42 3.89 -1.39
C ALA A 78 5.64 4.70 -1.88
N LEU A 79 5.47 5.45 -2.97
CA LEU A 79 6.47 6.35 -3.53
C LEU A 79 5.89 7.76 -3.69
N GLU A 80 6.64 8.77 -3.25
CA GLU A 80 6.49 10.16 -3.68
C GLU A 80 7.55 10.46 -4.74
N LEU A 81 7.09 10.90 -5.90
CA LEU A 81 7.96 11.20 -7.02
C LEU A 81 8.07 12.71 -7.17
N CYS A 82 9.24 13.26 -6.87
CA CYS A 82 9.54 14.69 -6.94
C CYS A 82 10.44 14.98 -8.13
N ALA A 83 10.35 16.18 -8.71
CA ALA A 83 11.30 16.62 -9.73
C ALA A 83 11.42 18.15 -9.77
N PRO A 84 12.60 18.68 -10.18
CA PRO A 84 12.72 20.10 -10.48
C PRO A 84 11.95 20.41 -11.77
N ILE A 85 11.40 21.62 -11.90
CA ILE A 85 10.70 22.02 -13.14
C ILE A 85 11.62 21.95 -14.38
N TRP A 86 12.93 22.01 -14.17
CA TRP A 86 13.95 21.71 -15.19
C TRP A 86 13.70 20.39 -15.93
N LEU A 87 13.25 19.32 -15.25
CA LEU A 87 12.94 18.04 -15.88
C LEU A 87 11.88 18.18 -16.98
N ASP A 88 10.86 19.01 -16.78
CA ASP A 88 9.83 19.20 -17.80
C ASP A 88 10.40 19.85 -19.06
N HIS A 89 11.24 20.88 -18.88
CA HIS A 89 11.95 21.53 -19.98
C HIS A 89 12.90 20.57 -20.70
N GLU A 90 13.71 19.80 -19.96
CA GLU A 90 14.60 18.79 -20.54
C GLU A 90 13.84 17.73 -21.33
N MET A 91 12.70 17.27 -20.79
CA MET A 91 11.84 16.29 -21.46
C MET A 91 11.22 16.86 -22.73
N THR A 92 10.69 18.08 -22.72
CA THR A 92 9.99 18.66 -23.88
C THR A 92 10.92 19.15 -24.98
N GLU A 93 12.07 19.73 -24.62
CA GLU A 93 12.96 20.39 -25.58
C GLU A 93 14.03 19.46 -26.13
N SER A 94 14.51 18.49 -25.34
CA SER A 94 15.64 17.62 -25.76
C SER A 94 15.33 16.14 -25.74
N THR A 95 14.87 15.59 -24.61
CA THR A 95 14.86 14.14 -24.40
C THR A 95 13.81 13.45 -25.26
N ILE A 96 12.58 13.97 -25.32
CA ILE A 96 11.52 13.39 -26.16
C ILE A 96 11.89 13.47 -27.66
N PRO A 97 12.33 14.61 -28.22
CA PRO A 97 12.80 14.68 -29.61
C PRO A 97 13.91 13.67 -29.93
N GLN A 98 14.94 13.57 -29.09
CA GLN A 98 16.05 12.63 -29.30
C GLN A 98 15.60 11.17 -29.22
N VAL A 99 14.71 10.83 -28.28
CA VAL A 99 14.15 9.48 -28.15
C VAL A 99 13.28 9.13 -29.36
N SER A 100 12.45 10.08 -29.81
CA SER A 100 11.59 9.94 -31.00
C SER A 100 12.43 9.57 -32.22
N GLU A 101 13.48 10.34 -32.50
CA GLU A 101 14.40 10.09 -33.61
C GLU A 101 15.14 8.76 -33.46
N LYS A 102 15.75 8.51 -32.30
CA LYS A 102 16.59 7.32 -32.06
C LYS A 102 15.81 6.01 -32.05
N ARG A 103 14.56 6.03 -31.58
CA ARG A 103 13.73 4.82 -31.40
C ARG A 103 12.63 4.67 -32.46
N GLY A 104 12.45 5.66 -33.34
CA GLY A 104 11.38 5.66 -34.34
C GLY A 104 9.99 5.70 -33.73
N ILE A 105 9.83 6.32 -32.55
CA ILE A 105 8.54 6.44 -31.87
C ILE A 105 7.98 7.82 -32.20
N PRO A 106 6.70 7.97 -32.60
CA PRO A 106 6.14 9.28 -32.88
C PRO A 106 6.25 10.23 -31.67
N GLU A 107 6.86 11.39 -31.88
CA GLU A 107 7.05 12.41 -30.85
C GLU A 107 5.73 12.85 -30.21
N THR A 108 4.67 12.99 -31.02
CA THR A 108 3.32 13.36 -30.57
C THR A 108 2.78 12.35 -29.55
N THR A 109 3.04 11.06 -29.74
CA THR A 109 2.63 10.01 -28.80
C THR A 109 3.44 10.10 -27.50
N LEU A 110 4.76 10.30 -27.57
CA LEU A 110 5.59 10.47 -26.38
C LEU A 110 5.19 11.72 -25.58
N ARG A 111 4.87 12.83 -26.25
CA ARG A 111 4.36 14.04 -25.62
C ARG A 111 3.01 13.81 -24.94
N ALA A 112 2.09 13.09 -25.58
CA ALA A 112 0.81 12.75 -24.96
C ALA A 112 0.99 11.90 -23.70
N LEU A 113 1.84 10.87 -23.76
CA LEU A 113 2.18 10.06 -22.58
C LEU A 113 2.86 10.89 -21.49
N TRP A 114 3.75 11.83 -21.86
CA TRP A 114 4.39 12.73 -20.92
C TRP A 114 3.39 13.64 -20.21
N VAL A 115 2.39 14.18 -20.91
CA VAL A 115 1.34 15.02 -20.33
C VAL A 115 0.56 14.29 -19.24
N GLU A 116 0.26 13.00 -19.43
CA GLU A 116 -0.36 12.20 -18.38
C GLU A 116 0.62 11.90 -17.24
N TYR A 117 1.85 11.50 -17.58
CA TYR A 117 2.88 11.11 -16.64
C TYR A 117 3.24 12.23 -15.65
N ARG A 118 3.42 13.46 -16.14
CA ARG A 118 3.81 14.62 -15.34
C ARG A 118 2.80 15.03 -14.27
N THR A 119 1.56 14.55 -14.35
CA THR A 119 0.52 14.81 -13.33
C THR A 119 0.78 14.08 -12.02
N GLN A 120 1.62 13.04 -12.05
CA GLN A 120 1.97 12.21 -10.90
C GLN A 120 3.23 12.72 -10.17
N ILE A 121 3.90 13.74 -10.73
CA ILE A 121 5.14 14.31 -10.21
C ILE A 121 4.83 15.51 -9.32
N ILE A 122 5.47 15.58 -8.16
CA ILE A 122 5.49 16.74 -7.27
C ILE A 122 6.60 17.68 -7.75
N TRP A 123 6.21 18.81 -8.31
CA TRP A 123 7.12 19.75 -8.96
C TRP A 123 7.68 20.80 -8.00
N ASP A 124 9.01 20.90 -7.94
CA ASP A 124 9.68 22.07 -7.38
C ASP A 124 9.87 23.13 -8.46
N LYS A 125 9.25 24.31 -8.27
CA LYS A 125 9.27 25.40 -9.25
C LYS A 125 10.45 26.35 -9.10
N SER A 126 11.25 26.22 -8.03
CA SER A 126 12.38 27.11 -7.75
C SER A 126 13.63 26.75 -8.56
N LEU A 127 13.72 25.52 -9.05
CA LEU A 127 14.87 24.98 -9.77
C LEU A 127 14.56 24.85 -11.28
N SER A 128 14.52 26.00 -11.97
CA SER A 128 14.17 26.08 -13.40
C SER A 128 15.35 26.05 -14.36
N GLU A 129 16.57 26.27 -13.88
CA GLU A 129 17.77 26.28 -14.70
C GLU A 129 18.89 25.50 -13.99
N PRO A 130 19.77 24.82 -14.76
CA PRO A 130 21.02 24.29 -14.23
C PRO A 130 21.86 25.48 -13.78
N GLY A 131 21.92 25.70 -12.46
CA GLY A 131 22.72 26.80 -11.92
C GLY A 131 24.21 26.54 -12.17
N ALA A 132 24.98 27.57 -12.48
CA ALA A 132 26.43 27.45 -12.56
C ALA A 132 26.99 27.09 -11.18
N SER A 133 27.79 26.03 -11.10
CA SER A 133 28.61 25.72 -9.93
C SER A 133 30.07 25.90 -10.33
N GLU A 134 30.77 26.82 -9.67
CA GLU A 134 32.20 27.08 -9.93
C GLU A 134 33.11 25.89 -9.56
N ASN A 135 32.59 24.83 -8.90
CA ASN A 135 33.38 23.72 -8.36
C ASN A 135 32.72 22.32 -8.49
N CYS A 136 31.89 22.06 -9.49
CA CYS A 136 31.29 20.72 -9.66
C CYS A 136 32.09 19.82 -10.61
N ASP A 137 32.59 18.70 -10.09
CA ASP A 137 33.18 17.58 -10.85
C ASP A 137 32.08 16.70 -11.52
N GLY A 138 31.09 17.30 -12.19
CA GLY A 138 29.95 16.61 -12.82
C GLY A 138 29.17 17.46 -13.84
N ASP A 139 28.18 16.89 -14.53
CA ASP A 139 27.36 17.63 -15.51
C ASP A 139 26.51 18.71 -14.81
N GLU A 140 26.59 19.95 -15.29
CA GLU A 140 25.80 21.06 -14.76
C GLU A 140 24.29 20.81 -14.86
N LYS A 141 23.86 19.98 -15.82
CA LYS A 141 22.45 19.57 -15.99
C LYS A 141 21.91 18.75 -14.83
N ASP A 142 22.78 18.08 -14.08
CA ASP A 142 22.41 17.23 -12.95
C ASP A 142 22.21 18.03 -11.65
N LEU A 143 22.74 19.26 -11.60
CA LEU A 143 22.67 20.13 -10.42
C LEU A 143 21.25 20.38 -9.88
N PRO A 144 20.22 20.64 -10.71
CA PRO A 144 18.86 20.80 -10.23
C PRO A 144 18.34 19.56 -9.49
N TYR A 145 18.71 18.35 -9.92
CA TYR A 145 18.27 17.11 -9.28
C TYR A 145 18.97 16.90 -7.94
N ILE A 146 20.28 17.17 -7.86
CA ILE A 146 21.05 17.10 -6.61
C ILE A 146 20.55 18.13 -5.59
N LYS A 147 20.36 19.38 -6.01
CA LYS A 147 19.82 20.44 -5.13
C LYS A 147 18.44 20.10 -4.59
N LEU A 148 17.58 19.51 -5.42
CA LEU A 148 16.26 19.07 -4.96
C LEU A 148 16.36 17.90 -3.97
N PHE A 149 17.24 16.93 -4.25
CA PHE A 149 17.49 15.80 -3.37
C PHE A 149 17.92 16.26 -1.97
N GLU A 150 18.85 17.21 -1.89
CA GLU A 150 19.29 17.82 -0.63
C GLU A 150 18.18 18.63 0.04
N ALA A 151 17.47 19.47 -0.71
CA ALA A 151 16.42 20.35 -0.16
C ALA A 151 15.25 19.57 0.44
N LEU A 152 14.87 18.45 -0.16
CA LEU A 152 13.80 17.59 0.33
C LEU A 152 14.28 16.56 1.36
N ASN A 153 15.59 16.42 1.56
CA ASN A 153 16.19 15.27 2.25
C ASN A 153 15.60 13.94 1.71
N ALA A 154 15.52 13.84 0.39
CA ALA A 154 14.93 12.71 -0.30
C ALA A 154 15.72 11.42 -0.04
N ASP A 155 15.08 10.26 -0.19
CA ASP A 155 15.70 8.97 0.09
C ASP A 155 16.79 8.63 -0.94
N ALA A 156 16.54 8.96 -2.21
CA ALA A 156 17.45 8.79 -3.34
C ALA A 156 16.97 9.54 -4.60
N ILE A 157 17.81 9.58 -5.61
CA ILE A 157 17.55 10.03 -6.97
C ILE A 157 17.36 8.79 -7.84
N LEU A 158 16.22 8.68 -8.50
CA LEU A 158 15.89 7.61 -9.42
C LEU A 158 16.54 7.92 -10.78
N SER A 159 17.73 7.34 -11.00
CA SER A 159 18.59 7.62 -12.15
C SER A 159 19.42 6.38 -12.53
N ARG A 160 19.94 6.35 -13.75
CA ARG A 160 21.00 5.42 -14.18
C ARG A 160 22.33 6.11 -14.51
N ASP A 161 22.40 7.43 -14.30
CA ASP A 161 23.58 8.21 -14.60
C ASP A 161 24.63 8.13 -13.48
N LYS A 162 25.87 7.80 -13.83
CA LYS A 162 26.93 7.70 -12.84
C LYS A 162 27.36 9.07 -12.31
N ASP A 163 27.09 10.13 -13.06
CA ASP A 163 27.51 11.49 -12.70
C ASP A 163 26.74 12.00 -11.47
N ILE A 164 25.48 11.59 -11.30
CA ILE A 164 24.68 11.83 -10.08
C ILE A 164 25.39 11.31 -8.82
N ALA A 165 25.96 10.10 -8.88
CA ALA A 165 26.68 9.52 -7.75
C ALA A 165 28.00 10.27 -7.46
N ASN A 166 28.70 10.69 -8.52
CA ASN A 166 29.94 11.47 -8.40
C ASN A 166 29.70 12.84 -7.74
N MET A 167 28.51 13.41 -7.93
CA MET A 167 28.09 14.69 -7.33
C MET A 167 27.54 14.56 -5.90
N GLY A 168 27.66 13.37 -5.28
CA GLY A 168 27.21 13.12 -3.91
C GLY A 168 25.72 12.76 -3.78
N GLY A 169 25.02 12.62 -4.91
CA GLY A 169 23.64 12.12 -4.94
C GLY A 169 23.59 10.62 -4.65
N LYS A 170 22.58 10.21 -3.88
CA LYS A 170 22.32 8.78 -3.66
C LYS A 170 21.42 8.27 -4.77
N GLN A 171 21.85 7.27 -5.53
CA GLN A 171 21.16 6.80 -6.72
C GLN A 171 20.44 5.48 -6.49
N VAL A 172 19.23 5.34 -7.03
CA VAL A 172 18.54 4.05 -7.16
C VAL A 172 18.01 3.88 -8.58
N ASP A 173 17.78 2.64 -8.98
CA ASP A 173 17.28 2.30 -10.31
C ASP A 173 15.85 1.73 -10.27
N LEU A 174 15.40 1.18 -11.39
CA LEU A 174 14.08 0.56 -11.48
C LEU A 174 13.96 -0.73 -10.65
N GLU A 175 15.04 -1.41 -10.28
CA GLU A 175 14.97 -2.59 -9.41
C GLU A 175 14.46 -2.21 -8.01
N PHE A 176 14.85 -1.03 -7.52
CA PHE A 176 14.27 -0.45 -6.31
C PHE A 176 12.76 -0.26 -6.47
N VAL A 177 12.33 0.37 -7.57
CA VAL A 177 10.90 0.62 -7.84
C VAL A 177 10.10 -0.68 -7.91
N PHE A 178 10.61 -1.73 -8.57
CA PHE A 178 9.96 -3.04 -8.60
C PHE A 178 9.84 -3.67 -7.21
N SER A 179 10.85 -3.47 -6.35
CA SER A 179 10.81 -3.95 -4.96
C SER A 179 9.74 -3.21 -4.15
N ILE A 180 9.60 -1.89 -4.34
CA ILE A 180 8.53 -1.09 -3.72
C ILE A 180 7.15 -1.44 -4.29
N GLN A 181 7.04 -1.76 -5.57
CA GLN A 181 5.78 -2.21 -6.19
C GLN A 181 5.33 -3.54 -5.57
N SER A 182 6.23 -4.51 -5.44
CA SER A 182 5.96 -5.80 -4.78
C SER A 182 5.57 -5.60 -3.31
N TYR A 183 6.27 -4.72 -2.60
CA TYR A 183 5.88 -4.29 -1.26
C TYR A 183 4.45 -3.74 -1.25
N ALA A 184 4.12 -2.77 -2.10
CA ALA A 184 2.82 -2.11 -2.10
C ALA A 184 1.66 -3.09 -2.35
N ARG A 185 1.86 -4.02 -3.30
CA ARG A 185 0.92 -5.09 -3.59
C ARG A 185 0.74 -6.00 -2.38
N ALA A 186 1.81 -6.47 -1.74
CA ALA A 186 1.70 -7.37 -0.58
C ALA A 186 1.18 -6.67 0.69
N ALA A 187 1.60 -5.42 0.93
CA ALA A 187 1.17 -4.59 2.03
C ALA A 187 -0.34 -4.32 1.97
N SER A 188 -0.90 -4.07 0.78
CA SER A 188 -2.34 -3.84 0.61
C SER A 188 -3.18 -4.98 1.21
N TYR A 189 -2.75 -6.23 1.03
CA TYR A 189 -3.43 -7.39 1.60
C TYR A 189 -3.22 -7.51 3.10
N SER A 190 -1.97 -7.51 3.55
CA SER A 190 -1.66 -7.72 4.97
C SER A 190 -2.23 -6.62 5.86
N VAL A 191 -2.07 -5.36 5.46
CA VAL A 191 -2.63 -4.18 6.16
C VAL A 191 -4.16 -4.20 6.09
N GLY A 192 -4.74 -4.44 4.91
CA GLY A 192 -6.19 -4.47 4.73
C GLY A 192 -6.88 -5.53 5.58
N ILE A 193 -6.34 -6.75 5.62
CA ILE A 193 -6.89 -7.85 6.45
C ILE A 193 -6.75 -7.52 7.94
N ARG A 194 -5.61 -6.98 8.38
CA ARG A 194 -5.40 -6.62 9.80
C ARG A 194 -6.34 -5.50 10.25
N ILE A 195 -6.51 -4.45 9.45
CA ILE A 195 -7.44 -3.35 9.75
C ILE A 195 -8.88 -3.88 9.77
N GLY A 196 -9.30 -4.61 8.74
CA GLY A 196 -10.64 -5.18 8.65
C GLY A 196 -10.95 -6.10 9.82
N GLY A 197 -10.02 -7.00 10.16
CA GLY A 197 -10.14 -7.89 11.32
C GLY A 197 -10.28 -7.10 12.63
N THR A 198 -9.44 -6.08 12.84
CA THR A 198 -9.49 -5.26 14.06
C THR A 198 -10.81 -4.52 14.21
N ILE A 199 -11.33 -3.94 13.13
CA ILE A 199 -12.63 -3.23 13.15
C ILE A 199 -13.76 -4.19 13.48
N VAL A 200 -13.83 -5.33 12.79
CA VAL A 200 -14.89 -6.33 13.00
C VAL A 200 -14.86 -6.86 14.44
N THR A 201 -13.69 -7.18 14.96
CA THR A 201 -13.53 -7.67 16.34
C THR A 201 -13.93 -6.61 17.36
N THR A 202 -13.46 -5.37 17.18
CA THR A 202 -13.74 -4.28 18.12
C THR A 202 -15.23 -3.92 18.14
N LEU A 203 -15.86 -3.81 16.98
CA LEU A 203 -17.30 -3.54 16.87
C LEU A 203 -18.12 -4.68 17.48
N SER A 204 -17.76 -5.93 17.20
CA SER A 204 -18.43 -7.10 17.77
C SER A 204 -18.32 -7.13 19.30
N ALA A 205 -17.12 -6.89 19.85
CA ALA A 205 -16.90 -6.81 21.29
C ALA A 205 -17.68 -5.65 21.93
N ALA A 206 -17.70 -4.48 21.30
CA ALA A 206 -18.44 -3.32 21.78
C ALA A 206 -19.96 -3.61 21.83
N LEU A 207 -20.51 -4.24 20.80
CA LEU A 207 -21.91 -4.63 20.76
C LEU A 207 -22.25 -5.65 21.86
N LEU A 208 -21.40 -6.67 22.06
CA LEU A 208 -21.60 -7.64 23.14
C LEU A 208 -21.54 -6.99 24.52
N LEU A 209 -20.60 -6.07 24.74
CA LEU A 209 -20.50 -5.32 26.00
C LEU A 209 -21.71 -4.41 26.21
N GLN A 210 -22.23 -3.76 25.17
CA GLN A 210 -23.44 -2.95 25.26
C GLN A 210 -24.67 -3.79 25.59
N LEU A 211 -24.82 -4.96 24.96
CA LEU A 211 -25.89 -5.90 25.28
C LEU A 211 -25.80 -6.39 26.73
N ALA A 212 -24.59 -6.76 27.19
CA ALA A 212 -24.36 -7.18 28.57
C ALA A 212 -24.69 -6.06 29.58
N ARG A 213 -24.26 -4.82 29.30
CA ARG A 213 -24.57 -3.65 30.13
C ARG A 213 -26.06 -3.32 30.12
N GLY A 214 -26.72 -3.42 28.97
CA GLY A 214 -28.17 -3.22 28.84
C GLY A 214 -28.94 -4.23 29.70
N LEU A 215 -28.57 -5.52 29.59
CA LEU A 215 -29.17 -6.58 30.40
C LEU A 215 -28.89 -6.37 31.89
N SER A 216 -27.66 -6.02 32.28
CA SER A 216 -27.31 -5.70 33.67
C SER A 216 -28.11 -4.51 34.20
N THR A 217 -28.29 -3.47 33.40
CA THR A 217 -29.08 -2.29 33.79
C THR A 217 -30.55 -2.66 33.99
N LEU A 218 -31.14 -3.45 33.09
CA LEU A 218 -32.50 -3.95 33.25
C LEU A 218 -32.65 -4.81 34.52
N ILE A 219 -31.69 -5.69 34.80
CA ILE A 219 -31.72 -6.54 36.00
C ILE A 219 -31.57 -5.72 37.28
N THR A 220 -30.72 -4.70 37.29
CA THR A 220 -30.49 -3.85 38.47
C THR A 220 -31.68 -2.96 38.79
N GLN A 221 -32.43 -2.51 37.78
CA GLN A 221 -33.65 -1.71 37.93
C GLN A 221 -34.87 -2.51 38.43
N LEU A 222 -34.82 -3.85 38.41
CA LEU A 222 -35.90 -4.67 38.95
C LEU A 222 -35.98 -4.57 40.49
N PRO A 223 -37.19 -4.53 41.07
CA PRO A 223 -37.35 -4.67 42.51
C PRO A 223 -36.82 -6.03 42.99
N ASP A 224 -36.35 -6.10 44.24
CA ASP A 224 -35.55 -7.25 44.71
C ASP A 224 -36.29 -8.59 44.61
N TRP A 225 -37.61 -8.62 44.82
CA TRP A 225 -38.42 -9.82 44.63
C TRP A 225 -38.35 -10.36 43.19
N ALA A 226 -38.31 -9.47 42.19
CA ALA A 226 -38.23 -9.86 40.78
C ALA A 226 -36.84 -10.37 40.40
N LYS A 227 -35.77 -9.90 41.07
CA LYS A 227 -34.42 -10.47 40.94
C LYS A 227 -34.37 -11.89 41.49
N PHE A 228 -34.98 -12.15 42.66
CA PHE A 228 -35.12 -13.50 43.21
C PHE A 228 -35.97 -14.41 42.31
N SER A 229 -37.05 -13.88 41.72
CA SER A 229 -37.85 -14.61 40.73
C SER A 229 -37.06 -14.93 39.45
N LEU A 230 -36.25 -14.00 38.95
CA LEU A 230 -35.37 -14.22 37.80
C LEU A 230 -34.33 -15.29 38.12
N LEU A 231 -33.71 -15.25 39.31
CA LEU A 231 -32.77 -16.26 39.78
C LEU A 231 -33.44 -17.65 39.86
N ALA A 232 -34.63 -17.72 40.48
CA ALA A 232 -35.40 -18.95 40.57
C ALA A 232 -35.80 -19.48 39.17
N LEU A 233 -36.16 -18.58 38.24
CA LEU A 233 -36.46 -18.94 36.86
C LEU A 233 -35.23 -19.49 36.15
N VAL A 234 -34.05 -18.87 36.31
CA VAL A 234 -32.78 -19.41 35.78
C VAL A 234 -32.51 -20.80 36.37
N CYS A 235 -32.65 -20.98 37.68
CA CYS A 235 -32.50 -22.30 38.31
C CYS A 235 -33.48 -23.34 37.73
N ILE A 236 -34.76 -23.00 37.58
CA ILE A 236 -35.77 -23.89 36.99
C ILE A 236 -35.42 -24.21 35.53
N ILE A 237 -35.01 -23.22 34.74
CA ILE A 237 -34.57 -23.41 33.34
C ILE A 237 -33.33 -24.31 33.29
N THR A 238 -32.39 -24.18 34.22
CA THR A 238 -31.21 -25.07 34.24
C THR A 238 -31.52 -26.50 34.67
N VAL A 239 -32.54 -26.71 35.51
CA VAL A 239 -32.95 -28.05 35.97
C VAL A 239 -33.90 -28.72 34.97
N HIS A 240 -34.72 -27.96 34.25
CA HIS A 240 -35.73 -28.49 33.34
C HIS A 240 -35.10 -29.12 32.08
N PRO A 241 -35.40 -30.40 31.76
CA PRO A 241 -34.73 -31.15 30.71
C PRO A 241 -34.86 -30.50 29.32
N ASN A 242 -36.06 -30.03 28.95
CA ASN A 242 -36.28 -29.38 27.65
C ASN A 242 -35.49 -28.07 27.49
N SER A 243 -35.21 -27.38 28.59
CA SER A 243 -34.46 -26.12 28.57
C SER A 243 -32.95 -26.36 28.43
N ARG A 244 -32.43 -27.39 29.12
CA ARG A 244 -31.05 -27.87 28.94
C ARG A 244 -30.80 -28.31 27.51
N GLU A 245 -31.75 -29.03 26.90
CA GLU A 245 -31.66 -29.43 25.50
C GLU A 245 -31.67 -28.24 24.55
N ARG A 246 -32.51 -27.22 24.79
CA ARG A 246 -32.53 -25.99 23.98
C ARG A 246 -31.23 -25.20 24.10
N LEU A 247 -30.67 -25.07 25.30
CA LEU A 247 -29.37 -24.43 25.51
C LEU A 247 -28.23 -25.22 24.85
N ALA A 248 -28.24 -26.55 24.97
CA ALA A 248 -27.26 -27.42 24.32
C ALA A 248 -27.38 -27.37 22.79
N LYS A 249 -28.59 -27.28 22.24
CA LYS A 249 -28.81 -27.07 20.79
C LYS A 249 -28.30 -25.69 20.36
N PHE A 250 -28.57 -24.64 21.14
CA PHE A 250 -28.08 -23.30 20.84
C PHE A 250 -26.55 -23.23 20.88
N SER A 251 -25.90 -23.82 21.89
CA SER A 251 -24.43 -23.86 21.97
C SER A 251 -23.80 -24.71 20.86
N LYS A 252 -24.43 -25.84 20.50
CA LYS A 252 -24.00 -26.67 19.36
C LYS A 252 -24.18 -25.94 18.03
N ASN A 253 -25.26 -25.18 17.86
CA ASN A 253 -25.50 -24.40 16.66
C ASN A 253 -24.47 -23.28 16.54
N LEU A 254 -24.21 -22.52 17.62
CA LEU A 254 -23.14 -21.52 17.66
C LEU A 254 -21.77 -22.14 17.39
N GLY A 255 -21.44 -23.24 18.05
CA GLY A 255 -20.19 -23.97 17.83
C GLY A 255 -20.06 -24.46 16.40
N GLY A 256 -21.15 -24.97 15.81
CA GLY A 256 -21.21 -25.37 14.40
C GLY A 256 -21.03 -24.20 13.43
N THR A 257 -21.62 -23.03 13.72
CA THR A 257 -21.41 -21.81 12.94
C THR A 257 -19.95 -21.35 13.01
N VAL A 258 -19.36 -21.28 14.21
CA VAL A 258 -17.94 -20.92 14.37
C VAL A 258 -17.04 -21.94 13.66
N ALA A 259 -17.29 -23.23 13.84
CA ALA A 259 -16.53 -24.29 13.18
C ALA A 259 -16.64 -24.22 11.64
N SER A 260 -17.79 -23.81 11.10
CA SER A 260 -17.97 -23.62 9.66
C SER A 260 -17.21 -22.41 9.10
N LEU A 261 -17.00 -21.38 9.92
CA LEU A 261 -16.24 -20.17 9.56
C LEU A 261 -14.74 -20.30 9.84
N TRP A 262 -14.35 -21.26 10.68
CA TRP A 262 -12.98 -21.45 11.12
C TRP A 262 -11.98 -21.63 9.96
N PRO A 263 -12.24 -22.46 8.93
CA PRO A 263 -11.32 -22.60 7.80
C PRO A 263 -11.14 -21.30 7.00
N ALA A 264 -12.20 -20.49 6.89
CA ALA A 264 -12.13 -19.19 6.24
C ALA A 264 -11.28 -18.20 7.05
N LEU A 265 -11.41 -18.21 8.39
CA LEU A 265 -10.56 -17.40 9.26
C LEU A 265 -9.10 -17.85 9.21
N GLU A 266 -8.83 -19.15 9.26
CA GLU A 266 -7.47 -19.72 9.14
C GLU A 266 -6.83 -19.29 7.83
N SER A 267 -7.51 -19.47 6.68
CA SER A 267 -6.99 -19.07 5.38
C SER A 267 -6.73 -17.55 5.27
N LEU A 268 -7.55 -16.70 5.89
CA LEU A 268 -7.31 -15.25 5.92
C LEU A 268 -6.10 -14.89 6.78
N VAL A 269 -5.92 -15.55 7.93
CA VAL A 269 -4.76 -15.35 8.80
C VAL A 269 -3.48 -15.84 8.11
N GLU A 270 -3.52 -17.01 7.48
CA GLU A 270 -2.40 -17.54 6.69
C GLU A 270 -2.05 -16.61 5.53
N LEU A 271 -3.04 -16.13 4.78
CA LEU A 271 -2.84 -15.17 3.70
C LEU A 271 -2.23 -13.87 4.22
N ALA A 272 -2.73 -13.32 5.32
CA ALA A 272 -2.20 -12.10 5.93
C ALA A 272 -0.75 -12.27 6.38
N ASN A 273 -0.40 -13.43 6.96
CA ASN A 273 0.96 -13.73 7.38
C ASN A 273 1.90 -13.93 6.19
N ALA A 274 1.48 -14.68 5.17
CA ALA A 274 2.25 -14.87 3.95
C ALA A 274 2.52 -13.54 3.24
N LYS A 275 1.50 -12.69 3.10
CA LYS A 275 1.63 -11.36 2.50
C LYS A 275 2.41 -10.38 3.36
N SER A 276 2.33 -10.49 4.69
CA SER A 276 3.20 -9.73 5.59
C SER A 276 4.66 -10.10 5.39
N LEU A 277 4.98 -11.39 5.24
CA LEU A 277 6.35 -11.84 4.98
C LEU A 277 6.84 -11.34 3.62
N GLU A 278 6.04 -11.49 2.57
CA GLU A 278 6.36 -10.99 1.22
C GLU A 278 6.61 -9.47 1.21
N ALA A 279 5.78 -8.71 1.95
CA ALA A 279 5.99 -7.27 2.12
C ALA A 279 7.32 -6.98 2.83
N THR A 280 7.63 -7.66 3.93
CA THR A 280 8.91 -7.46 4.66
C THR A 280 10.14 -7.81 3.82
N LEU A 281 10.08 -8.89 3.03
CA LEU A 281 11.18 -9.28 2.15
C LEU A 281 11.39 -8.28 1.01
N SER A 282 10.29 -7.77 0.44
CA SER A 282 10.33 -6.76 -0.61
C SER A 282 10.87 -5.43 -0.07
N LEU A 283 10.51 -5.08 1.16
CA LEU A 283 11.02 -3.90 1.86
C LEU A 283 12.52 -4.03 2.18
N ASP A 284 12.95 -5.16 2.75
CA ASP A 284 14.37 -5.43 3.05
C ASP A 284 15.21 -5.42 1.76
N LYS A 285 14.67 -5.93 0.64
CA LYS A 285 15.32 -5.79 -0.67
C LYS A 285 15.45 -4.32 -1.09
N ALA A 286 14.39 -3.53 -0.95
CA ALA A 286 14.42 -2.11 -1.29
C ALA A 286 15.42 -1.34 -0.42
N GLU A 287 15.45 -1.60 0.89
CA GLU A 287 16.41 -1.00 1.83
C GLU A 287 17.86 -1.39 1.49
N LYS A 288 18.10 -2.64 1.11
CA LYS A 288 19.42 -3.09 0.62
C LYS A 288 19.85 -2.34 -0.63
N LEU A 289 18.98 -2.21 -1.63
CA LEU A 289 19.25 -1.45 -2.85
C LEU A 289 19.51 0.03 -2.57
N LEU A 290 18.72 0.59 -1.65
CA LEU A 290 18.86 1.96 -1.20
C LEU A 290 20.21 2.20 -0.49
N HIS A 291 20.67 1.25 0.32
CA HIS A 291 21.95 1.35 1.03
C HIS A 291 23.16 0.91 0.21
N SER A 292 23.00 0.05 -0.80
CA SER A 292 24.11 -0.36 -1.67
C SER A 292 24.64 0.78 -2.54
N SER A 293 23.82 1.81 -2.79
CA SER A 293 24.26 3.04 -3.49
C SER A 293 25.25 3.90 -2.68
N ARG A 294 25.57 3.52 -1.43
CA ARG A 294 26.43 4.31 -0.54
C ARG A 294 27.92 3.97 -0.64
N ASN A 295 28.29 3.00 -1.48
CA ASN A 295 29.67 2.54 -1.74
C ASN A 295 30.02 2.67 -3.21
#